data_AF-A0A2G8SNA4-F1
#
_entry.id   AF-A0A2G8SNA4-F1
#
_cell.length_a   1.000
_cell.length_b   1.000
_cell.length_c   1.000
_cell.angle_alpha   90.00
_cell.angle_beta   90.00
_cell.angle_gamma   90.00
#
_symmetry.space_group_name_H-M   'P 1'
#
loop_
_entity.id
_entity.type
_entity.pdbx_description
1 polymer ?
#
loop_
_entity_poly.entity_id
_entity_poly.type
_entity_poly.pdbx_seq_one_letter_code
_entity_poly.pdbx_strand_id
1 'polypeptide(L)'
;MAHVLATFRRPLRSLHLPRLTIQYPPPSTLRSIHATTAVSKRNQQLSASTADSADLFGDVIGSSGSLFSDDPSPANPSPPISNSAPNVDIPPHNPSVPSPRHYDRNARFNHIYGFARACLVTKSESKRQVRSSVWNHLFQLASTPEQLDRVAELFPSWRDAQRPFRPSTVVAFALRCNALRCPGLAVKVFSNRPKYGFDLSLDAAQIILHSLHRWQRHKDIITFTTLYSIYNLPPVASDLVSNALLLKALFRNPTNPSAAMAQAMLPLFQRTLERTDPLSMTIQQNDPRLSNRKKTWLASALKRIEGVLEAQQVEHGWLTRWMHDSGHASATASL
;
A
#
# COMPACT_ATOMS: atom_id res chain seq x y z
N MET A 1 -67.29 -9.17 -13.71
CA MET A 1 -66.50 -8.08 -14.31
C MET A 1 -65.05 -8.51 -14.35
N ALA A 2 -64.54 -8.77 -15.55
CA ALA A 2 -63.25 -9.38 -15.82
C ALA A 2 -62.38 -8.36 -16.57
N HIS A 3 -61.15 -8.09 -16.11
CA HIS A 3 -60.11 -7.44 -16.92
C HIS A 3 -58.73 -8.02 -16.57
N VAL A 4 -58.19 -8.88 -17.44
CA VAL A 4 -57.13 -8.64 -18.44
C VAL A 4 -55.72 -8.54 -17.82
N LEU A 5 -55.02 -9.67 -17.78
CA LEU A 5 -53.56 -9.77 -17.64
C LEU A 5 -52.93 -9.81 -19.04
N ALA A 6 -52.21 -8.75 -19.40
CA ALA A 6 -51.43 -8.69 -20.64
C ALA A 6 -50.02 -9.27 -20.40
N THR A 7 -49.77 -10.45 -20.97
CA THR A 7 -48.48 -11.13 -21.00
C THR A 7 -47.63 -10.63 -22.18
N PHE A 8 -46.55 -9.91 -21.89
CA PHE A 8 -45.52 -9.61 -22.89
C PHE A 8 -44.50 -10.76 -22.98
N ARG A 9 -44.68 -11.65 -23.95
CA ARG A 9 -43.62 -12.58 -24.40
C ARG A 9 -42.73 -11.84 -25.41
N ARG A 10 -41.48 -11.54 -25.04
CA ARG A 10 -40.45 -11.15 -25.99
C ARG A 10 -39.76 -12.41 -26.54
N PRO A 11 -39.64 -12.59 -27.87
CA PRO A 11 -38.86 -13.67 -28.44
C PRO A 11 -37.36 -13.38 -28.29
N LEU A 12 -36.62 -14.36 -27.75
CA LEU A 12 -35.16 -14.35 -27.72
C LEU A 12 -34.64 -14.51 -29.16
N ARG A 13 -33.98 -13.48 -29.69
CA ARG A 13 -33.22 -13.57 -30.94
C ARG A 13 -31.92 -14.34 -30.69
N SER A 14 -31.73 -15.42 -31.43
CA SER A 14 -30.48 -16.17 -31.50
C SER A 14 -29.40 -15.29 -32.12
N LEU A 15 -28.36 -14.96 -31.34
CA LEU A 15 -27.17 -14.28 -31.83
C LEU A 15 -26.17 -15.35 -32.28
N HIS A 16 -26.06 -15.54 -33.60
CA HIS A 16 -24.96 -16.28 -34.21
C HIS A 16 -23.66 -15.50 -33.97
N LEU A 17 -22.77 -16.07 -33.15
CA LEU A 17 -21.41 -15.57 -32.97
C LEU A 17 -20.57 -15.86 -34.23
N PRO A 18 -19.89 -14.85 -34.80
CA PRO A 18 -18.95 -15.07 -35.89
C PRO A 18 -17.71 -15.81 -35.37
N ARG A 19 -17.36 -16.89 -36.06
CA ARG A 19 -16.19 -17.74 -35.83
C ARG A 19 -14.93 -16.96 -36.20
N LEU A 20 -14.21 -16.45 -35.20
CA LEU A 20 -12.91 -15.81 -35.39
C LEU A 20 -11.84 -16.88 -35.65
N THR A 21 -11.34 -16.93 -36.88
CA THR A 21 -10.16 -17.70 -37.27
C THR A 21 -8.91 -17.01 -36.73
N ILE A 22 -8.26 -17.64 -35.75
CA ILE A 22 -6.97 -17.19 -35.20
C ILE A 22 -5.89 -17.51 -36.24
N GLN A 23 -5.37 -16.50 -36.92
CA GLN A 23 -4.16 -16.58 -37.73
C GLN A 23 -2.94 -16.53 -36.80
N TYR A 24 -2.16 -17.61 -36.76
CA TYR A 24 -0.88 -17.64 -36.06
C TYR A 24 0.19 -16.88 -36.86
N PRO A 25 0.98 -16.00 -36.23
CA PRO A 25 2.12 -15.36 -36.89
C PRO A 25 3.24 -16.38 -37.17
N PRO A 26 4.00 -16.20 -38.27
CA PRO A 26 5.11 -17.08 -38.62
C PRO A 26 6.27 -16.97 -37.60
N PRO A 27 7.08 -18.04 -37.46
CA PRO A 27 8.19 -18.08 -36.53
C PRO A 27 9.28 -17.06 -36.90
N SER A 28 9.65 -16.22 -35.94
CA SER A 28 10.74 -15.25 -36.06
C SER A 28 12.10 -15.97 -36.08
N THR A 29 12.87 -15.72 -37.13
CA THR A 29 14.26 -16.15 -37.28
C THR A 29 15.13 -15.57 -36.17
N LEU A 30 15.76 -16.45 -35.40
CA LEU A 30 16.78 -16.14 -34.39
C LEU A 30 17.97 -15.44 -35.04
N ARG A 31 18.23 -14.19 -34.65
CA ARG A 31 19.48 -13.49 -34.96
C ARG A 31 20.58 -14.02 -34.04
N SER A 32 21.63 -14.55 -34.65
CA SER A 32 22.89 -14.93 -34.01
C SER A 32 23.50 -13.73 -33.30
N ILE A 33 23.75 -13.85 -31.99
CA ILE A 33 24.45 -12.86 -31.18
C ILE A 33 25.93 -13.23 -31.20
N HIS A 34 26.76 -12.38 -31.80
CA HIS A 34 28.21 -12.49 -31.72
C HIS A 34 28.68 -12.19 -30.28
N ALA A 35 29.24 -13.20 -29.62
CA ALA A 35 29.89 -13.08 -28.33
C ALA A 35 31.32 -12.52 -28.52
N THR A 36 31.56 -11.30 -28.04
CA THR A 36 32.91 -10.76 -27.86
C THR A 36 33.43 -11.10 -26.47
N THR A 37 34.58 -11.77 -26.41
CA THR A 37 35.29 -12.16 -25.19
C THR A 37 35.92 -10.95 -24.51
N ALA A 38 35.46 -10.62 -23.30
CA ALA A 38 36.13 -9.68 -22.41
C ALA A 38 37.15 -10.43 -21.54
N VAL A 39 38.44 -10.15 -21.77
CA VAL A 39 39.56 -10.57 -20.93
C VAL A 39 39.56 -9.71 -19.68
N SER A 40 39.26 -10.29 -18.51
CA SER A 40 39.54 -9.65 -17.21
C SER A 40 40.47 -10.53 -16.39
N LYS A 41 41.61 -9.93 -16.04
CA LYS A 41 42.68 -10.53 -15.25
C LYS A 41 42.16 -10.91 -13.86
N ARG A 42 42.33 -12.20 -13.61
CA ARG A 42 42.33 -12.94 -12.34
C ARG A 42 43.10 -12.19 -11.24
N ASN A 43 42.41 -11.82 -10.16
CA ASN A 43 42.98 -11.88 -8.83
C ASN A 43 41.97 -12.60 -7.93
N GLN A 44 42.35 -13.82 -7.59
CA GLN A 44 41.57 -14.84 -6.92
C GLN A 44 41.99 -14.81 -5.44
N GLN A 45 41.11 -14.37 -4.55
CA GLN A 45 41.24 -14.73 -3.15
C GLN A 45 39.86 -15.11 -2.61
N LEU A 46 39.82 -16.37 -2.16
CA LEU A 46 38.66 -17.13 -1.74
C LEU A 46 38.17 -16.69 -0.36
N SER A 47 36.86 -16.48 -0.26
CA SER A 47 36.07 -16.99 0.86
C SER A 47 34.62 -17.12 0.43
N ALA A 48 34.12 -18.34 0.53
CA ALA A 48 32.80 -18.77 0.12
C ALA A 48 31.81 -18.64 1.29
N SER A 49 30.71 -17.94 1.08
CA SER A 49 29.39 -18.29 1.64
C SER A 49 28.29 -17.49 0.96
N THR A 50 27.40 -18.25 0.30
CA THR A 50 25.96 -18.04 0.10
C THR A 50 25.42 -16.63 -0.18
N ALA A 51 24.93 -16.50 -1.42
CA ALA A 51 24.09 -15.44 -1.93
C ALA A 51 22.73 -15.37 -1.20
N ASP A 52 22.41 -14.19 -0.68
CA ASP A 52 21.15 -13.49 -0.96
C ASP A 52 21.28 -12.05 -0.42
N SER A 53 21.46 -11.10 -1.33
CA SER A 53 21.53 -9.68 -1.04
C SER A 53 20.71 -8.92 -2.08
N ALA A 54 19.68 -8.21 -1.62
CA ALA A 54 19.57 -6.76 -1.80
C ALA A 54 18.21 -6.24 -1.32
N ASP A 55 18.05 -6.08 -0.01
CA ASP A 55 17.12 -5.08 0.54
C ASP A 55 17.84 -4.28 1.63
N LEU A 56 18.67 -3.33 1.17
CA LEU A 56 19.67 -2.63 1.98
C LEU A 56 19.17 -1.29 2.56
N PHE A 57 17.85 -1.10 2.74
CA PHE A 57 17.27 0.12 3.32
C PHE A 57 15.99 -0.15 4.15
N GLY A 58 16.02 -1.14 5.04
CA GLY A 58 14.95 -1.42 6.00
C GLY A 58 15.23 -0.88 7.41
N ASP A 59 14.42 0.08 7.85
CA ASP A 59 14.06 0.43 9.24
C ASP A 59 15.11 0.27 10.36
N VAL A 60 15.71 1.40 10.77
CA VAL A 60 16.29 1.57 12.11
C VAL A 60 15.32 2.44 12.93
N ILE A 61 14.43 1.80 13.69
CA ILE A 61 13.69 2.44 14.78
C ILE A 61 14.28 1.95 16.10
N GLY A 62 15.03 2.84 16.75
CA GLY A 62 15.13 3.00 18.21
C GLY A 62 15.53 1.78 19.05
N SER A 63 16.83 1.60 19.28
CA SER A 63 17.33 1.01 20.52
C SER A 63 18.49 1.88 21.02
N SER A 64 18.24 2.60 22.10
CA SER A 64 19.18 3.50 22.76
C SER A 64 20.02 2.69 23.75
N GLY A 65 21.26 2.39 23.35
CA GLY A 65 22.32 1.90 24.23
C GLY A 65 23.42 2.95 24.29
N SER A 66 23.53 3.62 25.43
CA SER A 66 24.56 4.61 25.77
C SER A 66 25.95 4.00 25.66
N LEU A 67 26.76 4.44 24.69
CA LEU A 67 28.12 3.92 24.48
C LEU A 67 29.12 4.98 24.01
N PHE A 68 29.08 6.18 24.58
CA PHE A 68 30.23 7.10 24.49
C PHE A 68 30.46 7.76 25.84
N SER A 69 31.51 7.29 26.51
CA SER A 69 32.11 7.91 27.67
C SER A 69 32.85 9.18 27.25
N ASP A 70 32.76 10.19 28.10
CA ASP A 70 33.45 11.46 28.05
C ASP A 70 34.98 11.28 28.03
N ASP A 71 35.66 12.04 27.16
CA ASP A 71 37.08 12.34 27.31
C ASP A 71 37.32 13.82 26.94
N PRO A 72 37.87 14.66 27.84
CA PRO A 72 38.05 16.09 27.62
C PRO A 72 39.38 16.37 26.90
N SER A 73 39.32 16.94 25.70
CA SER A 73 40.49 17.47 24.98
C SER A 73 40.52 19.00 25.00
N PRO A 74 41.69 19.64 25.26
CA PRO A 74 41.77 21.07 25.56
C PRO A 74 41.75 21.99 24.32
N ALA A 75 41.35 23.23 24.61
CA ALA A 75 41.00 24.32 23.71
C ALA A 75 42.08 24.74 22.71
N ASN A 76 41.63 25.12 21.50
CA ASN A 76 42.38 25.95 20.56
C ASN A 76 41.49 27.11 20.05
N PRO A 77 42.02 28.33 19.91
CA PRO A 77 41.22 29.55 19.74
C PRO A 77 40.76 29.81 18.30
N SER A 78 39.52 30.30 18.18
CA SER A 78 38.81 30.66 16.94
C SER A 78 39.22 32.03 16.36
N PRO A 79 39.28 32.20 15.03
CA PRO A 79 39.27 33.51 14.35
C PRO A 79 37.83 33.98 13.99
N PRO A 80 37.64 35.24 13.54
CA PRO A 80 36.41 36.01 13.77
C PRO A 80 35.26 35.71 12.79
N ILE A 81 34.07 35.96 13.31
CA ILE A 81 32.74 35.76 12.72
C ILE A 81 32.56 36.65 11.48
N SER A 82 32.42 36.02 10.31
CA SER A 82 31.92 36.66 9.10
C SER A 82 30.42 36.37 8.99
N ASN A 83 29.60 37.43 9.00
CA ASN A 83 28.15 37.37 8.84
C ASN A 83 27.79 36.79 7.46
N SER A 84 27.54 35.49 7.42
CA SER A 84 26.89 34.82 6.30
C SER A 84 25.40 34.68 6.61
N ALA A 85 24.57 34.95 5.59
CA ALA A 85 23.12 34.76 5.60
C ALA A 85 22.73 33.40 6.22
N PRO A 86 21.51 33.24 6.77
CA PRO A 86 21.09 31.99 7.40
C PRO A 86 21.13 30.87 6.36
N ASN A 87 22.26 30.15 6.35
CA ASN A 87 22.45 28.95 5.58
C ASN A 87 21.51 27.94 6.23
N VAL A 88 20.35 27.72 5.60
CA VAL A 88 19.45 26.65 6.01
C VAL A 88 20.22 25.37 5.69
N ASP A 89 20.97 24.87 6.67
CA ASP A 89 21.78 23.68 6.57
C ASP A 89 20.85 22.52 6.18
N ILE A 90 20.82 22.23 4.88
CA ILE A 90 20.14 21.05 4.34
C ILE A 90 20.99 19.88 4.83
N PRO A 91 20.47 19.04 5.74
CA PRO A 91 21.29 18.00 6.34
C PRO A 91 21.82 17.04 5.27
N PRO A 92 23.05 16.53 5.42
CA PRO A 92 23.61 15.57 4.49
C PRO A 92 22.68 14.35 4.36
N HIS A 93 22.55 13.84 3.13
CA HIS A 93 21.67 12.72 2.77
C HIS A 93 22.12 11.37 3.37
N ASN A 94 23.08 11.35 4.30
CA ASN A 94 23.56 10.12 4.89
C ASN A 94 22.61 9.68 6.03
N PRO A 95 21.92 8.53 5.91
CA PRO A 95 21.02 8.03 6.96
C PRO A 95 21.74 7.75 8.28
N SER A 96 23.07 7.60 8.26
CA SER A 96 23.88 7.37 9.47
C SER A 96 24.21 8.63 10.24
N VAL A 97 23.90 9.83 9.72
CA VAL A 97 24.13 11.08 10.44
C VAL A 97 22.84 11.46 11.16
N PRO A 98 22.85 11.51 12.51
CA PRO A 98 21.70 11.95 13.28
C PRO A 98 21.20 13.30 12.77
N SER A 99 19.90 13.41 12.53
CA SER A 99 19.30 14.69 12.15
C SER A 99 19.63 15.75 13.21
N PRO A 100 20.02 16.98 12.80
CA PRO A 100 20.33 18.05 13.73
C PRO A 100 19.22 18.23 14.78
N ARG A 101 19.60 18.61 16.01
CA ARG A 101 18.64 18.80 17.14
C ARG A 101 17.49 19.77 16.82
N HIS A 102 17.68 20.65 15.83
CA HIS A 102 16.68 21.61 15.34
C HIS A 102 16.19 21.27 13.93
N TYR A 103 15.83 20.02 13.69
CA TYR A 103 15.28 19.60 12.40
C TYR A 103 13.84 20.10 12.21
N ASP A 104 13.66 21.20 11.46
CA ASP A 104 12.33 21.62 11.02
C ASP A 104 11.84 20.77 9.83
N ARG A 105 11.04 19.77 10.19
CA ARG A 105 10.38 18.86 9.25
C ARG A 105 9.49 19.58 8.24
N ASN A 106 8.81 20.66 8.63
CA ASN A 106 7.93 21.42 7.75
C ASN A 106 8.74 22.25 6.75
N ALA A 107 9.83 22.89 7.20
CA ALA A 107 10.74 23.58 6.28
C ALA A 107 11.31 22.61 5.23
N ARG A 108 11.75 21.41 5.63
CA ARG A 108 12.24 20.41 4.68
C ARG A 108 11.16 19.89 3.74
N PHE A 109 9.93 19.67 4.24
CA PHE A 109 8.80 19.34 3.37
C PHE A 109 8.56 20.44 2.32
N ASN A 110 8.45 21.70 2.75
CA ASN A 110 8.20 22.84 1.87
C ASN A 110 9.32 23.01 0.83
N HIS A 111 10.58 22.81 1.22
CA HIS A 111 11.72 22.86 0.33
C HIS A 111 11.65 21.77 -0.76
N ILE A 112 11.46 20.50 -0.38
CA ILE A 112 11.36 19.39 -1.35
C ILE A 112 10.11 19.53 -2.24
N TYR A 113 8.99 19.97 -1.67
CA TYR A 113 7.75 20.23 -2.39
C TYR A 113 7.94 21.35 -3.42
N GLY A 114 8.57 22.46 -3.03
CA GLY A 114 8.88 23.59 -3.91
C GLY A 114 9.76 23.17 -5.08
N PHE A 115 10.81 22.39 -4.82
CA PHE A 115 11.67 21.81 -5.85
C PHE A 115 10.89 20.91 -6.82
N ALA A 116 10.10 19.98 -6.30
CA ALA A 116 9.29 19.07 -7.13
C ALA A 116 8.28 19.85 -7.99
N ARG A 117 7.62 20.86 -7.41
CA ARG A 117 6.65 21.71 -8.11
C ARG A 117 7.31 22.54 -9.22
N ALA A 118 8.45 23.16 -8.96
CA ALA A 118 9.18 23.96 -9.95
C ALA A 118 9.60 23.11 -11.16
N CYS A 119 10.09 21.89 -10.92
CA CYS A 119 10.51 20.99 -11.98
C CYS A 119 9.32 20.42 -12.78
N LEU A 120 8.20 20.09 -12.13
CA LEU A 120 7.07 19.42 -12.78
C LEU A 120 6.06 20.37 -13.44
N VAL A 121 5.80 21.53 -12.83
CA VAL A 121 4.73 22.45 -13.29
C VAL A 121 5.31 23.57 -14.15
N THR A 122 6.33 24.26 -13.66
CA THR A 122 6.83 25.50 -14.29
C THR A 122 7.68 25.22 -15.54
N LYS A 123 8.22 24.00 -15.69
CA LYS A 123 9.17 23.60 -16.75
C LYS A 123 10.42 24.51 -16.87
N SER A 124 10.62 25.44 -15.92
CA SER A 124 11.72 26.42 -15.91
C SER A 124 13.09 25.76 -15.71
N GLU A 125 13.12 24.60 -15.07
CA GLU A 125 14.32 23.81 -14.81
C GLU A 125 14.35 22.52 -15.63
N SER A 126 14.13 22.60 -16.94
CA SER A 126 14.12 21.42 -17.84
C SER A 126 15.36 20.52 -17.76
N LYS A 127 16.48 21.05 -17.23
CA LYS A 127 17.72 20.29 -17.00
C LYS A 127 17.70 19.43 -15.73
N ARG A 128 16.86 19.73 -14.73
CA ARG A 128 16.81 18.99 -13.45
C ARG A 128 15.59 18.06 -13.42
N GLN A 129 15.84 16.76 -13.50
CA GLN A 129 14.79 15.76 -13.42
C GLN A 129 14.50 15.36 -11.97
N VAL A 130 13.22 15.37 -11.59
CA VAL A 130 12.76 14.86 -10.29
C VAL A 130 12.92 13.34 -10.26
N ARG A 131 13.64 12.83 -9.25
CA ARG A 131 13.82 11.39 -9.02
C ARG A 131 12.58 10.78 -8.36
N SER A 132 12.28 9.52 -8.64
CA SER A 132 11.13 8.81 -8.02
C SER A 132 11.20 8.74 -6.49
N SER A 133 12.40 8.79 -5.90
CA SER A 133 12.57 8.80 -4.43
C SER A 133 12.00 10.03 -3.75
N VAL A 134 11.82 11.14 -4.47
CA VAL A 134 11.23 12.38 -3.95
C VAL A 134 9.82 12.14 -3.42
N TRP A 135 9.04 11.26 -4.04
CA TRP A 135 7.69 10.91 -3.58
C TRP A 135 7.70 10.26 -2.20
N ASN A 136 8.60 9.29 -1.99
CA ASN A 136 8.74 8.64 -0.68
C ASN A 136 9.15 9.65 0.39
N HIS A 137 10.07 10.57 0.09
CA HIS A 137 10.45 11.64 1.01
C HIS A 137 9.27 12.57 1.32
N LEU A 138 8.50 12.98 0.30
CA LEU A 138 7.33 13.83 0.50
C LEU A 138 6.28 13.15 1.38
N PHE A 139 5.98 11.86 1.14
CA PHE A 139 5.05 11.10 1.97
C PHE A 139 5.56 10.94 3.40
N GLN A 140 6.85 10.63 3.56
CA GLN A 140 7.48 10.49 4.87
C GLN A 140 7.52 11.80 5.64
N LEU A 141 7.56 12.97 4.98
CA LEU A 141 7.64 14.30 5.59
C LEU A 141 6.28 14.97 5.81
N ALA A 142 5.27 14.68 5.00
CA ALA A 142 3.94 15.31 5.08
C ALA A 142 3.25 15.01 6.42
N SER A 143 3.26 15.95 7.37
CA SER A 143 2.72 15.82 8.73
C SER A 143 1.21 16.00 8.83
N THR A 144 0.58 16.65 7.85
CA THR A 144 -0.86 16.95 7.85
C THR A 144 -1.54 16.41 6.58
N PRO A 145 -2.85 16.12 6.62
CA PRO A 145 -3.57 15.66 5.43
C PRO A 145 -3.57 16.69 4.30
N GLU A 146 -3.53 17.98 4.60
CA GLU A 146 -3.44 19.07 3.61
C GLU A 146 -2.10 19.05 2.89
N GLN A 147 -1.00 18.79 3.61
CA GLN A 147 0.32 18.61 2.99
C GLN A 147 0.30 17.42 2.02
N LEU A 148 -0.35 16.31 2.39
CA LEU A 148 -0.47 15.16 1.51
C LEU A 148 -1.37 15.42 0.29
N ASP A 149 -2.46 16.19 0.43
CA ASP A 149 -3.32 16.59 -0.70
C ASP A 149 -2.55 17.50 -1.68
N ARG A 150 -1.73 18.45 -1.19
CA ARG A 150 -0.82 19.24 -2.04
C ARG A 150 0.15 18.36 -2.82
N VAL A 151 0.69 17.31 -2.22
CA VAL A 151 1.56 16.36 -2.95
C VAL A 151 0.77 15.63 -4.04
N ALA A 152 -0.49 15.26 -3.77
CA ALA A 152 -1.35 14.60 -4.76
C ALA A 152 -1.70 15.52 -5.95
N GLU A 153 -1.71 16.85 -5.77
CA GLU A 153 -1.87 17.82 -6.86
C GLU A 153 -0.72 17.77 -7.88
N LEU A 154 0.44 17.24 -7.52
CA LEU A 154 1.60 17.10 -8.42
C LEU A 154 1.57 15.80 -9.26
N PHE A 155 0.74 14.81 -8.90
CA PHE A 155 0.70 13.53 -9.62
C PHE A 155 0.27 13.66 -11.10
N PRO A 156 -0.72 14.49 -11.47
CA PRO A 156 -1.09 14.68 -12.88
C PRO A 156 0.11 15.10 -13.74
N SER A 157 0.92 16.06 -13.26
CA SER A 157 2.13 16.53 -13.95
C SER A 157 3.20 15.44 -14.05
N TRP A 158 3.34 14.59 -13.04
CA TRP A 158 4.23 13.43 -13.08
C TRP A 158 3.80 12.39 -14.12
N ARG A 159 2.51 12.11 -14.18
CA ARG A 159 1.89 11.24 -15.19
C ARG A 159 2.03 11.83 -16.59
N ASP A 160 1.82 13.13 -16.76
CA ASP A 160 1.95 13.81 -18.06
C ASP A 160 3.38 13.74 -18.61
N ALA A 161 4.37 13.65 -17.71
CA ALA A 161 5.75 13.35 -18.05
C ALA A 161 6.01 11.87 -18.45
N GLN A 162 4.95 11.05 -18.57
CA GLN A 162 4.98 9.62 -18.89
C GLN A 162 5.84 8.80 -17.93
N ARG A 163 5.87 9.19 -16.65
CA ARG A 163 6.62 8.50 -15.60
C ARG A 163 5.67 7.65 -14.75
N PRO A 164 5.82 6.32 -14.72
CA PRO A 164 4.99 5.48 -13.86
C PRO A 164 5.40 5.60 -12.39
N PHE A 165 4.44 5.42 -11.49
CA PHE A 165 4.73 5.23 -10.06
C PHE A 165 5.16 3.79 -9.80
N ARG A 166 6.16 3.60 -8.94
CA ARG A 166 6.55 2.25 -8.50
C ARG A 166 5.50 1.70 -7.53
N PRO A 167 5.21 0.40 -7.52
CA PRO A 167 4.26 -0.20 -6.58
C PRO A 167 4.58 0.11 -5.11
N SER A 168 5.88 0.16 -4.74
CA SER A 168 6.30 0.53 -3.39
C SER A 168 5.95 1.97 -3.02
N THR A 169 6.04 2.91 -3.97
CA THR A 169 5.59 4.30 -3.79
C THR A 169 4.08 4.38 -3.59
N VAL A 170 3.31 3.51 -4.27
CA VAL A 170 1.86 3.43 -4.09
C VAL A 170 1.50 2.94 -2.68
N VAL A 171 2.20 1.92 -2.20
CA VAL A 171 2.04 1.40 -0.83
C VAL A 171 2.44 2.47 0.20
N ALA A 172 3.54 3.21 -0.02
CA ALA A 172 3.97 4.28 0.87
C ALA A 172 2.92 5.41 0.96
N PHE A 173 2.28 5.78 -0.16
CA PHE A 173 1.19 6.73 -0.18
C PHE A 173 -0.03 6.23 0.63
N ALA A 174 -0.44 4.98 0.43
CA ALA A 174 -1.54 4.36 1.17
C ALA A 174 -1.27 4.30 2.68
N LEU A 175 -0.05 3.90 3.06
CA LEU A 175 0.40 3.90 4.47
C LEU A 175 0.34 5.31 5.06
N ARG A 176 0.76 6.33 4.30
CA ARG A 176 0.70 7.71 4.79
C ARG A 176 -0.74 8.21 4.95
N CYS A 177 -1.63 7.90 4.01
CA CYS A 177 -3.05 8.20 4.13
C CYS A 177 -3.65 7.57 5.39
N ASN A 178 -3.27 6.32 5.69
CA ASN A 178 -3.71 5.63 6.90
C ASN A 178 -3.17 6.30 8.18
N ALA A 179 -1.88 6.65 8.20
CA ALA A 179 -1.23 7.30 9.33
C ALA A 179 -1.83 8.70 9.63
N LEU A 180 -2.11 9.49 8.59
CA LEU A 180 -2.72 10.81 8.69
C LEU A 180 -4.25 10.79 8.80
N ARG A 181 -4.86 9.60 8.89
CA ARG A 181 -6.31 9.41 9.04
C ARG A 181 -7.12 10.06 7.92
N CYS A 182 -6.58 10.09 6.69
CA CYS A 182 -7.21 10.71 5.53
C CYS A 182 -7.49 9.71 4.38
N PRO A 183 -8.17 8.57 4.62
CA PRO A 183 -8.42 7.58 3.57
C PRO A 183 -9.27 8.13 2.41
N GLY A 184 -10.06 9.19 2.62
CA GLY A 184 -10.78 9.86 1.53
C GLY A 184 -9.88 10.45 0.45
N LEU A 185 -8.68 10.90 0.81
CA LEU A 185 -7.70 11.35 -0.18
C LEU A 185 -7.24 10.19 -1.06
N ALA A 186 -7.00 9.02 -0.46
CA ALA A 186 -6.68 7.81 -1.22
C ALA A 186 -7.83 7.45 -2.17
N VAL A 187 -9.08 7.43 -1.70
CA VAL A 187 -10.26 7.17 -2.55
C VAL A 187 -10.33 8.17 -3.71
N LYS A 188 -10.15 9.47 -3.45
CA LYS A 188 -10.11 10.53 -4.50
C LYS A 188 -9.05 10.25 -5.57
N VAL A 189 -7.85 9.84 -5.15
CA VAL A 189 -6.72 9.56 -6.06
C VAL A 189 -6.96 8.28 -6.87
N PHE A 190 -7.32 7.17 -6.22
CA PHE A 190 -7.50 5.88 -6.88
C PHE A 190 -8.80 5.79 -7.70
N SER A 191 -9.85 6.53 -7.34
CA SER A 191 -11.06 6.58 -8.17
C SER A 191 -10.86 7.32 -9.49
N ASN A 192 -9.80 8.11 -9.64
CA ASN A 192 -9.51 8.86 -10.86
C ASN A 192 -8.14 8.51 -11.44
N ARG A 193 -7.98 7.22 -11.80
CA ARG A 193 -6.77 6.67 -12.44
C ARG A 193 -6.28 7.51 -13.62
N PRO A 194 -7.13 7.94 -14.58
CA PRO A 194 -6.66 8.71 -15.72
C PRO A 194 -6.00 10.01 -15.30
N LYS A 195 -6.52 10.70 -14.27
CA LYS A 195 -5.99 11.98 -13.77
C LYS A 195 -4.67 11.82 -13.01
N TYR A 196 -4.59 10.86 -12.10
CA TYR A 196 -3.46 10.77 -11.16
C TYR A 196 -2.36 9.81 -11.60
N GLY A 197 -2.64 8.88 -12.53
CA GLY A 197 -1.66 7.89 -13.00
C GLY A 197 -1.19 6.92 -11.91
N PHE A 198 -1.97 6.77 -10.84
CA PHE A 198 -1.66 5.90 -9.71
C PHE A 198 -2.31 4.52 -9.90
N ASP A 199 -1.48 3.48 -10.04
CA ASP A 199 -1.94 2.10 -10.19
C ASP A 199 -2.11 1.44 -8.83
N LEU A 200 -3.35 1.10 -8.46
CA LEU A 200 -3.67 0.48 -7.19
C LEU A 200 -3.10 -0.94 -7.13
N SER A 201 -2.27 -1.21 -6.12
CA SER A 201 -1.79 -2.56 -5.80
C SER A 201 -2.67 -3.21 -4.73
N LEU A 202 -2.66 -4.55 -4.64
CA LEU A 202 -3.42 -5.29 -3.62
C LEU A 202 -3.03 -4.85 -2.19
N ASP A 203 -1.73 -4.66 -1.93
CA ASP A 203 -1.22 -4.19 -0.65
C ASP A 203 -1.79 -2.82 -0.27
N ALA A 204 -1.75 -1.87 -1.21
CA ALA A 204 -2.32 -0.54 -1.01
C ALA A 204 -3.83 -0.61 -0.80
N ALA A 205 -4.53 -1.47 -1.55
CA ALA A 205 -5.97 -1.66 -1.42
C ALA A 205 -6.36 -2.18 -0.04
N GLN A 206 -5.64 -3.17 0.50
CA GLN A 206 -5.85 -3.69 1.86
C GLN A 206 -5.59 -2.62 2.93
N ILE A 207 -4.54 -1.81 2.78
CA ILE A 207 -4.25 -0.69 3.70
C ILE A 207 -5.39 0.33 3.72
N ILE A 208 -5.87 0.72 2.54
CA ILE A 208 -6.95 1.71 2.40
C ILE A 208 -8.26 1.15 2.94
N LEU A 209 -8.58 -0.11 2.63
CA LEU A 209 -9.78 -0.78 3.14
C LEU A 209 -9.78 -0.85 4.67
N HIS A 210 -8.65 -1.22 5.29
CA HIS A 210 -8.48 -1.16 6.74
C HIS A 210 -8.69 0.25 7.29
N SER A 211 -8.12 1.27 6.62
CA SER A 211 -8.23 2.67 7.04
C SER A 211 -9.67 3.20 6.95
N LEU A 212 -10.38 2.91 5.85
CA LEU A 212 -11.78 3.27 5.66
C LEU A 212 -12.67 2.66 6.74
N HIS A 213 -12.44 1.38 7.07
CA HIS A 213 -13.13 0.70 8.16
C HIS A 213 -12.82 1.35 9.52
N ARG A 214 -11.54 1.62 9.81
CA ARG A 214 -11.11 2.21 11.09
C ARG A 214 -11.73 3.59 11.34
N TRP A 215 -11.82 4.42 10.30
CA TRP A 215 -12.34 5.79 10.36
C TRP A 215 -13.82 5.92 9.94
N GLN A 216 -14.57 4.81 9.98
CA GLN A 216 -16.03 4.75 9.85
C GLN A 216 -16.63 5.31 8.54
N ARG A 217 -15.90 5.24 7.42
CA ARG A 217 -16.39 5.69 6.12
C ARG A 217 -17.10 4.59 5.34
N HIS A 218 -18.21 4.10 5.87
CA HIS A 218 -18.91 2.91 5.36
C HIS A 218 -19.35 3.03 3.89
N LYS A 219 -19.85 4.20 3.48
CA LYS A 219 -20.25 4.47 2.08
C LYS A 219 -19.06 4.33 1.11
N ASP A 220 -17.88 4.74 1.56
CA ASP A 220 -16.65 4.70 0.76
C ASP A 220 -16.10 3.27 0.64
N ILE A 221 -16.38 2.38 1.60
CA ILE A 221 -15.88 0.99 1.59
C ILE A 221 -16.45 0.22 0.40
N ILE A 222 -17.77 0.22 0.22
CA ILE A 222 -18.42 -0.50 -0.88
C ILE A 222 -18.02 0.13 -2.22
N THR A 223 -17.93 1.46 -2.28
CA THR A 223 -17.46 2.15 -3.49
C THR A 223 -16.02 1.77 -3.81
N PHE A 224 -15.14 1.71 -2.80
CA PHE A 224 -13.74 1.37 -2.96
C PHE A 224 -13.53 -0.08 -3.40
N THR A 225 -14.36 -1.03 -2.97
CA THR A 225 -14.25 -2.43 -3.40
C THR A 225 -14.53 -2.60 -4.89
N THR A 226 -15.32 -1.70 -5.51
CA THR A 226 -15.49 -1.69 -6.98
C THR A 226 -14.19 -1.36 -7.74
N LEU A 227 -13.23 -0.69 -7.10
CA LEU A 227 -11.93 -0.40 -7.73
C LEU A 227 -11.12 -1.67 -7.96
N TYR A 228 -11.39 -2.78 -7.25
CA TYR A 228 -10.65 -4.02 -7.46
C TYR A 228 -10.80 -4.53 -8.90
N SER A 229 -12.01 -4.51 -9.47
CA SER A 229 -12.21 -4.93 -10.87
C SER A 229 -11.59 -3.94 -11.85
N ILE A 230 -11.70 -2.63 -11.59
CA ILE A 230 -11.13 -1.56 -12.44
C ILE A 230 -9.60 -1.67 -12.55
N TYR A 231 -8.95 -2.07 -11.46
CA TYR A 231 -7.50 -2.24 -11.38
C TYR A 231 -7.02 -3.68 -11.65
N ASN A 232 -7.91 -4.58 -12.10
CA ASN A 232 -7.61 -6.00 -12.32
C ASN A 232 -7.00 -6.70 -11.09
N LEU A 233 -7.41 -6.29 -9.89
CA LEU A 233 -7.06 -6.97 -8.65
C LEU A 233 -7.95 -8.21 -8.47
N PRO A 234 -7.50 -9.22 -7.70
CA PRO A 234 -8.34 -10.35 -7.33
C PRO A 234 -9.65 -9.87 -6.69
N PRO A 235 -10.82 -10.46 -7.01
CA PRO A 235 -12.08 -10.04 -6.40
C PRO A 235 -11.98 -10.02 -4.87
N VAL A 236 -12.60 -9.03 -4.22
CA VAL A 236 -12.51 -8.86 -2.76
C VAL A 236 -12.90 -10.12 -1.99
N ALA A 237 -13.85 -10.90 -2.50
CA ALA A 237 -14.27 -12.17 -1.90
C ALA A 237 -13.19 -13.28 -1.93
N SER A 238 -12.26 -13.21 -2.89
CA SER A 238 -11.18 -14.19 -3.07
C SER A 238 -9.94 -13.90 -2.23
N ASP A 239 -9.74 -12.64 -1.81
CA ASP A 239 -8.62 -12.25 -0.95
C ASP A 239 -9.05 -12.30 0.53
N LEU A 240 -8.38 -13.12 1.34
CA LEU A 240 -8.80 -13.38 2.73
C LEU A 240 -8.87 -12.09 3.58
N VAL A 241 -7.82 -11.26 3.51
CA VAL A 241 -7.72 -10.03 4.31
C VAL A 241 -8.79 -9.04 3.89
N SER A 242 -8.97 -8.81 2.58
CA SER A 242 -9.95 -7.86 2.08
C SER A 242 -11.38 -8.32 2.33
N ASN A 243 -11.66 -9.63 2.17
CA ASN A 243 -12.97 -10.21 2.48
C ASN A 243 -13.32 -10.04 3.96
N ALA A 244 -12.39 -10.39 4.87
CA ALA A 244 -12.59 -10.22 6.31
C ALA A 244 -12.84 -8.76 6.70
N LEU A 245 -12.07 -7.82 6.14
CA LEU A 245 -12.24 -6.39 6.39
C LEU A 245 -13.59 -5.86 5.86
N LEU A 246 -14.03 -6.33 4.69
CA LEU A 246 -15.33 -5.98 4.12
C LEU A 246 -16.47 -6.54 4.97
N LEU A 247 -16.43 -7.83 5.33
CA LEU A 247 -17.43 -8.45 6.22
C LEU A 247 -17.52 -7.73 7.56
N LYS A 248 -16.38 -7.44 8.18
CA LYS A 248 -16.31 -6.64 9.41
C LYS A 248 -17.02 -5.29 9.25
N ALA A 249 -16.82 -4.61 8.12
CA ALA A 249 -17.46 -3.33 7.84
C ALA A 249 -18.98 -3.46 7.62
N LEU A 250 -19.42 -4.49 6.90
CA LEU A 250 -20.84 -4.74 6.64
C LEU A 250 -21.60 -5.08 7.93
N PHE A 251 -21.00 -5.88 8.83
CA PHE A 251 -21.58 -6.22 10.12
C PHE A 251 -21.56 -5.09 11.14
N ARG A 252 -20.67 -4.10 10.99
CA ARG A 252 -20.58 -2.98 11.94
C ARG A 252 -21.83 -2.09 11.92
N ASN A 253 -22.35 -1.82 10.73
CA ASN A 253 -23.53 -1.00 10.51
C ASN A 253 -24.54 -1.76 9.63
N PRO A 254 -25.33 -2.67 10.23
CA PRO A 254 -26.29 -3.48 9.49
C PRO A 254 -27.44 -2.60 9.00
N THR A 255 -27.43 -2.29 7.72
CA THR A 255 -28.60 -1.88 6.94
C THR A 255 -29.16 -3.14 6.28
N ASN A 256 -30.45 -3.18 5.94
CA ASN A 256 -31.04 -4.32 5.21
C ASN A 256 -30.17 -4.80 4.01
N PRO A 257 -29.67 -3.90 3.13
CA PRO A 257 -28.80 -4.34 2.03
C PRO A 257 -27.41 -4.80 2.49
N SER A 258 -26.78 -4.14 3.47
CA SER A 258 -25.45 -4.57 3.94
C SER A 258 -25.49 -5.88 4.72
N ALA A 259 -26.57 -6.13 5.47
CA ALA A 259 -26.79 -7.40 6.17
C ALA A 259 -27.01 -8.54 5.17
N ALA A 260 -27.88 -8.36 4.17
CA ALA A 260 -28.09 -9.35 3.11
C ALA A 260 -26.80 -9.65 2.35
N MET A 261 -26.01 -8.62 2.02
CA MET A 261 -24.71 -8.77 1.38
C MET A 261 -23.72 -9.55 2.27
N ALA A 262 -23.65 -9.22 3.57
CA ALA A 262 -22.76 -9.93 4.50
C ALA A 262 -23.11 -11.42 4.58
N GLN A 263 -24.41 -11.75 4.71
CA GLN A 263 -24.88 -13.13 4.73
C GLN A 263 -24.55 -13.88 3.44
N ALA A 264 -24.71 -13.24 2.27
CA ALA A 264 -24.35 -13.83 0.99
C ALA A 264 -22.82 -14.06 0.83
N MET A 265 -22.00 -13.27 1.53
CA MET A 265 -20.53 -13.37 1.49
C MET A 265 -19.96 -14.41 2.45
N LEU A 266 -20.68 -14.80 3.51
CA LEU A 266 -20.19 -15.77 4.51
C LEU A 266 -19.76 -17.11 3.91
N PRO A 267 -20.53 -17.77 3.01
CA PRO A 267 -20.09 -19.04 2.43
C PRO A 267 -18.83 -18.91 1.58
N LEU A 268 -18.64 -17.77 0.91
CA LEU A 268 -17.43 -17.50 0.15
C LEU A 268 -16.23 -17.29 1.08
N PHE A 269 -16.46 -16.59 2.19
CA PHE A 269 -15.44 -16.37 3.20
C PHE A 269 -14.97 -17.66 3.88
N GLN A 270 -15.91 -18.53 4.24
CA GLN A 270 -15.62 -19.86 4.77
C GLN A 270 -14.73 -20.67 3.79
N ARG A 271 -15.10 -20.73 2.50
CA ARG A 271 -14.27 -21.41 1.48
C ARG A 271 -12.87 -20.82 1.35
N THR A 272 -12.74 -19.50 1.48
CA THR A 272 -11.43 -18.83 1.42
C THR A 272 -10.56 -19.21 2.63
N LEU A 273 -11.16 -19.35 3.81
CA LEU A 273 -10.46 -19.84 5.01
C LEU A 273 -10.04 -21.30 4.89
N GLU A 274 -10.93 -22.17 4.39
CA GLU A 274 -10.63 -23.60 4.17
C GLU A 274 -9.46 -23.82 3.20
N ARG A 275 -9.29 -22.92 2.23
CA ARG A 275 -8.17 -22.96 1.26
C ARG A 275 -6.87 -22.35 1.78
N THR A 276 -6.95 -21.55 2.83
CA THR A 276 -5.79 -20.84 3.36
C THR A 276 -5.20 -21.63 4.52
N ASP A 277 -3.94 -22.03 4.39
CA ASP A 277 -3.20 -22.68 5.48
C ASP A 277 -3.17 -21.76 6.72
N PRO A 278 -3.76 -22.17 7.86
CA PRO A 278 -3.78 -21.38 9.09
C PRO A 278 -2.37 -20.99 9.57
N LEU A 279 -1.38 -21.87 9.39
CA LEU A 279 0.00 -21.66 9.86
C LEU A 279 0.71 -20.56 9.07
N SER A 280 0.39 -20.40 7.78
CA SER A 280 0.90 -19.29 6.96
C SER A 280 0.46 -17.92 7.52
N MET A 281 -0.63 -17.87 8.28
CA MET A 281 -1.22 -16.66 8.83
C MET A 281 -0.80 -16.35 10.26
N THR A 282 0.05 -17.16 10.91
CA THR A 282 0.49 -16.91 12.29
C THR A 282 1.16 -15.54 12.45
N ILE A 283 0.75 -14.80 13.48
CA ILE A 283 1.29 -13.48 13.82
C ILE A 283 2.64 -13.65 14.52
N GLN A 284 3.67 -13.00 13.99
CA GLN A 284 4.98 -12.96 14.65
C GLN A 284 5.01 -11.79 15.63
N GLN A 285 5.31 -12.06 16.90
CA GLN A 285 5.47 -11.00 17.88
C GLN A 285 6.67 -10.12 17.48
N ASN A 286 6.51 -8.80 17.59
CA ASN A 286 7.53 -7.78 17.30
C ASN A 286 7.93 -7.58 15.82
N ASP A 287 7.29 -8.23 14.85
CA ASP A 287 7.55 -7.92 13.43
C ASP A 287 6.76 -6.66 12.99
N PRO A 288 7.41 -5.53 12.68
CA PRO A 288 6.73 -4.31 12.27
C PRO A 288 6.28 -4.33 10.80
N ARG A 289 6.67 -5.35 10.03
CA ARG A 289 6.42 -5.44 8.59
C ARG A 289 4.94 -5.40 8.27
N LEU A 290 4.64 -4.91 7.08
CA LEU A 290 3.27 -4.81 6.58
C LEU A 290 2.56 -6.17 6.55
N SER A 291 3.27 -7.25 6.23
CA SER A 291 2.74 -8.62 6.27
C SER A 291 2.17 -8.97 7.65
N ASN A 292 2.90 -8.71 8.72
CA ASN A 292 2.46 -8.98 10.08
C ASN A 292 1.30 -8.07 10.50
N ARG A 293 1.34 -6.78 10.12
CA ARG A 293 0.21 -5.85 10.37
C ARG A 293 -1.08 -6.35 9.75
N LYS A 294 -1.05 -6.88 8.52
CA LYS A 294 -2.23 -7.45 7.85
C LYS A 294 -2.81 -8.64 8.61
N LYS A 295 -1.96 -9.51 9.16
CA LYS A 295 -2.38 -10.63 10.02
C LYS A 295 -3.06 -10.13 11.30
N THR A 296 -2.53 -9.08 11.93
CA THR A 296 -3.20 -8.42 13.07
C THR A 296 -4.56 -7.82 12.68
N TRP A 297 -4.66 -7.20 11.50
CA TRP A 297 -5.94 -6.67 11.00
C TRP A 297 -6.95 -7.78 10.75
N LEU A 298 -6.48 -8.90 10.18
CA LEU A 298 -7.28 -10.11 9.98
C LEU A 298 -7.79 -10.62 11.33
N ALA A 299 -6.93 -10.84 12.33
CA ALA A 299 -7.34 -11.29 13.67
C ALA A 299 -8.43 -10.41 14.29
N SER A 300 -8.25 -9.09 14.22
CA SER A 300 -9.25 -8.13 14.69
C SER A 300 -10.56 -8.19 13.90
N ALA A 301 -10.52 -8.56 12.62
CA ALA A 301 -11.72 -8.75 11.81
C ALA A 301 -12.42 -10.07 12.14
N LEU A 302 -11.67 -11.17 12.25
CA LEU A 302 -12.21 -12.48 12.60
C LEU A 302 -12.91 -12.46 13.95
N LYS A 303 -12.29 -11.92 15.01
CA LYS A 303 -12.91 -11.76 16.35
C LYS A 303 -14.26 -11.03 16.28
N ARG A 304 -14.34 -10.00 15.42
CA ARG A 304 -15.57 -9.22 15.27
C ARG A 304 -16.64 -9.98 14.48
N ILE A 305 -16.25 -10.73 13.46
CA ILE A 305 -17.17 -11.57 12.69
C ILE A 305 -17.72 -12.68 13.59
N GLU A 306 -16.85 -13.38 14.33
CA GLU A 306 -17.21 -14.42 15.30
C GLU A 306 -18.26 -13.92 16.30
N GLY A 307 -18.00 -12.80 16.98
CA GLY A 307 -18.96 -12.25 17.94
C GLY A 307 -20.30 -11.81 17.33
N VAL A 308 -20.34 -11.45 16.04
CA VAL A 308 -21.60 -11.15 15.35
C VAL A 308 -22.34 -12.43 14.99
N LEU A 309 -21.64 -13.49 14.55
CA LEU A 309 -22.24 -14.79 14.26
C LEU A 309 -22.80 -15.44 15.53
N GLU A 310 -22.06 -15.35 16.64
CA GLU A 310 -22.51 -15.81 17.96
C GLU A 310 -23.79 -15.08 18.40
N ALA A 311 -23.82 -13.75 18.31
CA ALA A 311 -25.01 -12.96 18.63
C ALA A 311 -26.23 -13.28 17.75
N GLN A 312 -26.00 -13.73 16.52
CA GLN A 312 -27.05 -14.14 15.57
C GLN A 312 -27.40 -15.64 15.67
N GLN A 313 -26.77 -16.38 16.59
CA GLN A 313 -26.92 -17.84 16.72
C GLN A 313 -26.62 -18.61 15.41
N VAL A 314 -25.70 -18.08 14.61
CA VAL A 314 -25.22 -18.73 13.38
C VAL A 314 -24.06 -19.66 13.72
N GLU A 315 -24.02 -20.85 13.13
CA GLU A 315 -22.93 -21.81 13.30
C GLU A 315 -21.60 -21.19 12.82
N HIS A 316 -20.61 -21.18 13.72
CA HIS A 316 -19.31 -20.53 13.51
C HIS A 316 -18.14 -21.37 14.01
N GLY A 317 -18.34 -22.68 14.27
CA GLY A 317 -17.29 -23.57 14.78
C GLY A 317 -16.14 -23.77 13.79
N TRP A 318 -16.36 -23.55 12.49
CA TRP A 318 -15.29 -23.46 11.49
C TRP A 318 -14.37 -22.27 11.71
N LEU A 319 -14.91 -21.11 12.12
CA LEU A 319 -14.14 -19.89 12.33
C LEU A 319 -13.30 -19.99 13.60
N THR A 320 -13.92 -20.45 14.70
CA THR A 320 -13.24 -20.63 15.98
C THR A 320 -12.07 -21.61 15.86
N ARG A 321 -12.26 -22.74 15.17
CA ARG A 321 -11.18 -23.70 14.90
C ARG A 321 -10.05 -23.08 14.07
N TRP A 322 -10.37 -22.40 12.96
CA TRP A 322 -9.35 -21.75 12.14
C TRP A 322 -8.58 -20.67 12.92
N MET A 323 -9.25 -19.89 13.77
CA MET A 323 -8.61 -18.89 14.63
C MET A 323 -7.69 -19.51 15.68
N HIS A 324 -8.05 -20.68 16.22
CA HIS A 324 -7.19 -21.43 17.13
C HIS A 324 -5.94 -21.96 16.40
N ASP A 325 -6.12 -22.63 15.25
CA ASP A 325 -5.04 -23.26 14.50
C ASP A 325 -4.04 -22.23 13.92
N SER A 326 -4.52 -21.05 13.55
CA SER A 326 -3.68 -19.94 13.08
C SER A 326 -3.03 -19.12 14.21
N GLY A 327 -3.34 -19.42 15.48
CA GLY A 327 -2.88 -18.66 16.65
C GLY A 327 -3.53 -17.27 16.81
N HIS A 328 -4.58 -16.96 16.04
CA HIS A 328 -5.29 -15.68 16.13
C HIS A 328 -6.14 -15.56 17.38
N ALA A 329 -6.67 -16.68 17.90
CA ALA A 329 -7.45 -16.71 19.14
C ALA A 329 -6.66 -16.09 20.31
N SER A 330 -5.41 -16.54 20.52
CA SER A 330 -4.51 -16.01 21.57
C SER A 330 -4.18 -14.54 21.36
N ALA A 331 -3.89 -14.12 20.12
CA ALA A 331 -3.58 -12.72 19.81
C ALA A 331 -4.76 -11.77 20.07
N THR A 332 -5.98 -12.27 19.92
CA THR A 332 -7.19 -11.49 20.18
C THR A 332 -7.60 -11.45 21.64
N ALA A 333 -7.21 -12.45 22.45
CA ALA A 333 -7.47 -12.45 23.89
C ALA A 333 -6.68 -11.34 24.63
N SER A 334 -5.53 -10.93 24.08
CA SER A 334 -4.71 -9.84 24.61
C SER A 334 -5.16 -8.43 24.20
N LEU A 335 -6.19 -8.30 23.35
CA LEU A 335 -6.71 -7.04 22.80
C LEU A 335 -8.05 -6.66 23.42
#